data_AF-A0A353WLB7-F1
#
_entry.id   AF-A0A353WLB7-F1
#
_cell.length_a   1.000
_cell.length_b   1.000
_cell.length_c   1.000
_cell.angle_alpha   90.00
_cell.angle_beta   90.00
_cell.angle_gamma   90.00
#
_symmetry.space_group_name_H-M   'P 1'
#
loop_
_entity.id
_entity.type
_entity.pdbx_description
1 polymer ?
#
loop_
_entity_poly.entity_id
_entity_poly.type
_entity_poly.pdbx_seq_one_letter_code
_entity_poly.pdbx_strand_id
1 'polypeptide(L)'
;MWDALAVSPYIKDLKEFFMSLSGTIVYGTAGKVKIFSPLAKDRKVLKALLEGGEAEIYKCDEEKQCLNPQLTKIKVSKEKALYEKVSITINEIVAAVANDHNPLDERLKNFLEMTKFPLLKFVTTNLMANQASMAMSIANYSEAISKNLLMQYMHEALQAVETSLSSTDYAPEIHKQLINQIHQATVYVEKIKTESHNDMQELMTFIESSKTTEQEITSKVTGQLKHNLGTGS
;
A
#
# COMPACT_ATOMS: atom_id res chain seq x y z
N MET A 1 -10.83 -23.52 -3.54
CA MET A 1 -9.88 -22.45 -3.16
C MET A 1 -9.57 -22.45 -1.67
N TRP A 2 -10.57 -22.55 -0.78
CA TRP A 2 -10.35 -22.64 0.67
C TRP A 2 -9.34 -23.72 1.08
N ASP A 3 -9.46 -24.92 0.52
CA ASP A 3 -8.52 -26.02 0.77
C ASP A 3 -7.10 -25.71 0.27
N ALA A 4 -6.99 -25.08 -0.91
CA ALA A 4 -5.71 -24.67 -1.48
C ALA A 4 -4.98 -23.66 -0.56
N LEU A 5 -5.73 -22.71 0.01
CA LEU A 5 -5.19 -21.74 0.97
C LEU A 5 -4.78 -22.37 2.31
N ALA A 6 -5.32 -23.55 2.64
CA ALA A 6 -4.98 -24.27 3.86
C ALA A 6 -3.63 -25.00 3.80
N VAL A 7 -3.08 -25.22 2.60
CA VAL A 7 -1.81 -25.92 2.40
C VAL A 7 -0.60 -25.02 2.69
N SER A 8 -0.73 -23.70 2.51
CA SER A 8 0.37 -22.75 2.75
C SER A 8 0.41 -22.28 4.22
N PRO A 9 1.52 -22.49 4.95
CA PRO A 9 1.66 -22.07 6.35
C PRO A 9 1.47 -20.56 6.57
N TYR A 10 1.86 -19.75 5.59
CA TYR A 10 1.80 -18.28 5.65
C TYR A 10 0.39 -17.74 5.40
N ILE A 11 -0.50 -18.52 4.80
CA ILE A 11 -1.84 -18.10 4.36
C ILE A 11 -2.93 -18.64 5.30
N LYS A 12 -2.60 -19.63 6.14
CA LYS A 12 -3.54 -20.37 6.98
C LYS A 12 -4.36 -19.48 7.92
N ASP A 13 -3.76 -18.43 8.47
CA ASP A 13 -4.43 -17.51 9.41
C ASP A 13 -5.11 -16.34 8.68
N LEU A 14 -4.93 -16.23 7.36
CA LEU A 14 -5.42 -15.15 6.53
C LEU A 14 -6.35 -15.63 5.41
N LYS A 15 -6.77 -16.91 5.42
CA LYS A 15 -7.56 -17.50 4.31
C LYS A 15 -8.79 -16.67 3.94
N GLU A 16 -9.52 -16.14 4.92
CA GLU A 16 -10.69 -15.29 4.66
C GLU A 16 -10.32 -13.99 3.95
N PHE A 17 -9.18 -13.40 4.29
CA PHE A 17 -8.66 -12.21 3.63
C PHE A 17 -8.27 -12.52 2.18
N PHE A 18 -7.46 -13.56 1.95
CA PHE A 18 -7.05 -13.97 0.60
C PHE A 18 -8.25 -14.38 -0.25
N MET A 19 -9.21 -15.10 0.33
CA MET A 19 -10.45 -15.49 -0.31
C MET A 19 -11.31 -14.28 -0.69
N SER A 20 -11.41 -13.29 0.20
CA SER A 20 -12.07 -12.02 -0.07
C SER A 20 -11.39 -11.28 -1.21
N LEU A 21 -10.07 -11.24 -1.20
CA LEU A 21 -9.27 -10.55 -2.19
C LEU A 21 -9.44 -11.15 -3.60
N SER A 22 -9.28 -12.47 -3.72
CA SER A 22 -9.30 -13.19 -5.01
C SER A 22 -10.71 -13.54 -5.49
N GLY A 23 -11.71 -13.52 -4.62
CA GLY A 23 -13.00 -14.16 -4.87
C GLY A 23 -12.88 -15.68 -4.79
N THR A 24 -13.99 -16.40 -4.70
CA THR A 24 -14.01 -17.86 -4.55
C THR A 24 -15.17 -18.50 -5.28
N ILE A 25 -15.07 -19.80 -5.52
CA ILE A 25 -16.17 -20.63 -6.02
C ILE A 25 -16.43 -21.73 -5.00
N VAL A 26 -17.69 -21.90 -4.62
CA VAL A 26 -18.13 -22.87 -3.62
C VAL A 26 -19.18 -23.79 -4.20
N TYR A 27 -19.01 -25.09 -3.96
CA TYR A 27 -19.98 -26.12 -4.35
C TYR A 27 -20.98 -26.33 -3.21
N GLY A 28 -22.24 -26.02 -3.47
CA GLY A 28 -23.34 -26.39 -2.61
C GLY A 28 -23.82 -27.82 -2.87
N THR A 29 -24.72 -28.31 -2.02
CA THR A 29 -25.41 -29.59 -2.21
C THR A 29 -26.15 -29.63 -3.55
N ALA A 30 -26.10 -30.78 -4.23
CA ALA A 30 -26.74 -31.04 -5.53
C ALA A 30 -26.16 -30.26 -6.72
N GLY A 31 -24.86 -29.96 -6.73
CA GLY A 31 -24.16 -29.40 -7.90
C GLY A 31 -24.43 -27.91 -8.13
N LYS A 32 -25.07 -27.22 -7.18
CA LYS A 32 -25.25 -25.75 -7.25
C LYS A 32 -23.92 -25.06 -6.97
N VAL A 33 -23.40 -24.36 -7.97
CA VAL A 33 -22.17 -23.57 -7.85
C VAL A 33 -22.52 -22.15 -7.42
N LYS A 34 -21.89 -21.66 -6.34
CA LYS A 34 -21.95 -20.26 -5.92
C LYS A 34 -20.61 -19.59 -6.25
N ILE A 35 -20.66 -18.44 -6.90
CA ILE A 35 -19.50 -17.66 -7.28
C ILE A 35 -19.48 -16.38 -6.44
N PHE A 36 -18.35 -16.14 -5.79
CA PHE A 36 -18.08 -14.96 -4.98
C PHE A 36 -17.04 -14.10 -5.71
N SER A 37 -17.39 -12.84 -5.96
CA SER A 37 -16.57 -11.94 -6.76
C SER A 37 -15.37 -11.41 -5.96
N PRO A 38 -14.21 -11.15 -6.61
CA PRO A 38 -13.07 -10.56 -5.93
C PRO A 38 -13.39 -9.19 -5.31
N LEU A 39 -13.10 -9.02 -4.02
CA LEU A 39 -13.22 -7.75 -3.30
C LEU A 39 -11.96 -6.88 -3.42
N ALA A 40 -10.91 -7.34 -4.12
CA ALA A 40 -9.74 -6.52 -4.45
C ALA A 40 -10.09 -5.21 -5.18
N LYS A 41 -11.25 -5.18 -5.86
CA LYS A 41 -11.76 -4.01 -6.58
C LYS A 41 -12.69 -3.12 -5.75
N ASP A 42 -13.01 -3.54 -4.53
CA ASP A 42 -13.90 -2.81 -3.65
C ASP A 42 -13.16 -1.63 -3.00
N ARG A 43 -13.58 -0.42 -3.36
CA ARG A 43 -12.98 0.81 -2.86
C ARG A 43 -13.12 0.97 -1.34
N LYS A 44 -14.18 0.42 -0.73
CA LYS A 44 -14.35 0.46 0.74
C LYS A 44 -13.37 -0.46 1.44
N VAL A 45 -13.11 -1.65 0.88
CA VAL A 45 -12.07 -2.55 1.41
C VAL A 45 -10.70 -1.89 1.33
N LEU A 46 -10.35 -1.34 0.17
CA LEU A 46 -9.09 -0.62 -0.01
C LEU A 46 -8.97 0.56 0.96
N LYS A 47 -10.01 1.39 1.05
CA LYS A 47 -10.03 2.53 1.96
C LYS A 47 -9.90 2.09 3.42
N ALA A 48 -10.62 1.06 3.85
CA ALA A 48 -10.54 0.59 5.22
C ALA A 48 -9.15 0.06 5.59
N LEU A 49 -8.46 -0.61 4.67
CA LEU A 49 -7.08 -1.08 4.89
C LEU A 49 -6.07 0.08 4.90
N LEU A 50 -6.26 1.08 4.04
CA LEU A 50 -5.36 2.24 3.93
C LEU A 50 -5.56 3.23 5.08
N GLU A 51 -6.79 3.68 5.33
CA GLU A 51 -7.13 4.81 6.20
C GLU A 51 -7.90 4.41 7.47
N GLY A 52 -8.40 3.17 7.52
CA GLY A 52 -9.34 2.73 8.54
C GLY A 52 -10.79 2.97 8.13
N GLY A 53 -11.72 2.55 8.99
CA GLY A 53 -13.16 2.62 8.75
C GLY A 53 -13.80 1.25 8.62
N GLU A 54 -14.95 1.21 7.97
CA GLU A 54 -15.74 -0.01 7.79
C GLU A 54 -15.63 -0.54 6.36
N ALA A 55 -15.51 -1.86 6.26
CA ALA A 55 -15.56 -2.59 5.00
C ALA A 55 -16.32 -3.91 5.19
N GLU A 56 -16.64 -4.58 4.10
CA GLU A 56 -17.21 -5.92 4.12
C GLU A 56 -16.21 -6.88 3.49
N ILE A 57 -16.01 -8.02 4.15
CA ILE A 57 -15.19 -9.13 3.64
C ILE A 57 -16.01 -10.41 3.67
N TYR A 58 -15.62 -11.40 2.88
CA TYR A 58 -16.19 -12.73 3.00
C TYR A 58 -15.61 -13.41 4.25
N LYS A 59 -16.50 -13.71 5.19
CA LYS A 59 -16.22 -14.52 6.36
C LYS A 59 -16.83 -15.90 6.15
N CYS A 60 -16.07 -16.94 6.47
CA CYS A 60 -16.54 -18.30 6.40
C CYS A 60 -17.53 -18.60 7.51
N ASP A 61 -18.47 -19.49 7.21
CA ASP A 61 -19.41 -20.04 8.17
C ASP A 61 -18.72 -20.96 9.18
N GLU A 62 -17.66 -21.65 8.77
CA GLU A 62 -16.77 -22.43 9.63
C GLU A 62 -15.36 -22.56 9.04
N GLU A 63 -14.38 -22.98 9.86
CA GLU A 63 -12.94 -22.90 9.53
C GLU A 63 -12.42 -24.02 8.61
N LYS A 64 -13.09 -25.17 8.54
CA LYS A 64 -12.63 -26.38 7.86
C LYS A 64 -13.01 -26.43 6.39
N GLN A 65 -14.27 -26.20 6.02
CA GLN A 65 -14.80 -26.40 4.66
C GLN A 65 -15.23 -25.10 3.95
N CYS A 66 -15.65 -24.08 4.70
CA CYS A 66 -16.14 -22.78 4.21
C CYS A 66 -17.13 -22.89 3.03
N LEU A 67 -18.26 -23.57 3.26
CA LEU A 67 -19.23 -23.89 2.20
C LEU A 67 -20.31 -22.81 2.00
N ASN A 68 -20.39 -21.82 2.88
CA ASN A 68 -21.35 -20.72 2.72
C ASN A 68 -20.81 -19.37 3.24
N PRO A 69 -19.72 -18.84 2.65
CA PRO A 69 -19.18 -17.54 3.04
C PRO A 69 -20.24 -16.44 2.98
N GLN A 70 -20.20 -15.50 3.94
CA GLN A 70 -21.10 -14.36 4.01
C GLN A 70 -20.31 -13.05 4.06
N LEU A 71 -20.86 -12.01 3.43
CA LEU A 71 -20.33 -10.66 3.63
C LEU A 71 -20.53 -10.26 5.08
N THR A 72 -19.43 -9.98 5.76
CA THR A 72 -19.40 -9.55 7.16
C THR A 72 -18.71 -8.21 7.26
N LYS A 73 -19.34 -7.30 7.99
CA LYS A 73 -18.74 -6.00 8.29
C LYS A 73 -17.54 -6.18 9.21
N ILE A 74 -16.43 -5.57 8.82
CA ILE A 74 -15.23 -5.41 9.62
C ILE A 74 -14.98 -3.94 9.87
N LYS A 75 -14.33 -3.64 10.99
CA LYS A 75 -13.87 -2.30 11.34
C LYS A 75 -12.36 -2.31 11.52
N VAL A 76 -11.68 -1.52 10.70
CA VAL A 76 -10.26 -1.24 10.84
C VAL A 76 -10.13 0.08 11.60
N SER A 77 -9.45 0.06 12.74
CA SER A 77 -9.20 1.29 13.49
C SER A 77 -8.13 2.12 12.76
N LYS A 78 -8.15 3.44 12.95
CA LYS A 78 -7.20 4.34 12.29
C LYS A 78 -5.75 3.98 12.62
N GLU A 79 -5.49 3.58 13.85
CA GLU A 79 -4.16 3.20 14.36
C GLU A 79 -3.65 1.89 13.73
N LYS A 80 -4.57 1.05 13.26
CA LYS A 80 -4.25 -0.19 12.56
C LYS A 80 -4.14 0.00 11.05
N ALA A 81 -4.61 1.13 10.52
CA ALA A 81 -4.59 1.43 9.10
C ALA A 81 -3.15 1.63 8.60
N LEU A 82 -2.90 1.22 7.35
CA LEU A 82 -1.54 1.23 6.80
C LEU A 82 -0.98 2.64 6.70
N TYR A 83 -1.81 3.63 6.31
CA TYR A 83 -1.44 5.04 6.25
C TYR A 83 -0.86 5.54 7.57
N GLU A 84 -1.54 5.28 8.68
CA GLU A 84 -1.11 5.77 9.99
C GLU A 84 0.24 5.16 10.38
N LYS A 85 0.40 3.84 10.17
CA LYS A 85 1.66 3.14 10.46
C LYS A 85 2.83 3.67 9.63
N VAL A 86 2.60 3.90 8.34
CA VAL A 86 3.60 4.47 7.42
C VAL A 86 3.93 5.90 7.83
N SER A 87 2.92 6.71 8.15
CA SER A 87 3.11 8.11 8.55
C SER A 87 3.93 8.23 9.83
N ILE A 88 3.64 7.42 10.84
CA ILE A 88 4.43 7.34 12.07
C ILE A 88 5.88 6.94 11.73
N THR A 89 6.06 5.91 10.90
CA THR A 89 7.40 5.43 10.51
C THR A 89 8.21 6.50 9.77
N ILE A 90 7.59 7.24 8.85
CA ILE A 90 8.25 8.35 8.14
C ILE A 90 8.62 9.47 9.11
N ASN A 91 7.73 9.83 10.05
CA ASN A 91 8.04 10.84 11.07
C ASN A 91 9.22 10.42 11.96
N GLU A 92 9.30 9.14 12.34
CA GLU A 92 10.43 8.61 13.11
C GLU A 92 11.75 8.70 12.32
N ILE A 93 11.73 8.41 11.02
CA ILE A 93 12.89 8.59 10.13
C ILE A 93 13.29 10.06 10.04
N VAL A 94 12.32 10.97 9.84
CA VAL A 94 12.58 12.42 9.79
C VAL A 94 13.22 12.90 11.09
N ALA A 95 12.67 12.49 12.24
CA ALA A 95 13.20 12.85 13.56
C ALA A 95 14.61 12.28 13.79
N ALA A 96 14.87 11.04 13.37
CA ALA A 96 16.19 10.43 13.49
C ALA A 96 17.23 11.16 12.64
N VAL A 97 16.90 11.52 11.39
CA VAL A 97 17.82 12.26 10.50
C VAL A 97 18.01 13.71 10.97
N ALA A 98 16.98 14.36 11.50
CA ALA A 98 17.07 15.75 11.97
C ALA A 98 17.95 15.92 13.22
N ASN A 99 17.91 14.94 14.13
CA ASN A 99 18.61 15.04 15.42
C ASN A 99 20.07 14.53 15.36
N ASP A 100 20.51 13.99 14.22
CA ASP A 100 21.88 13.48 13.96
C ASP A 100 22.43 12.54 15.06
N HIS A 101 21.55 11.92 15.84
CA HIS A 101 21.88 11.20 17.07
C HIS A 101 21.26 9.81 17.02
N ASN A 102 22.12 8.85 16.67
CA ASN A 102 21.97 7.40 16.63
C ASN A 102 21.70 6.79 15.24
N PRO A 103 22.34 5.65 14.93
CA PRO A 103 22.00 4.86 13.76
C PRO A 103 20.51 4.50 13.80
N LEU A 104 19.86 4.54 12.63
CA LEU A 104 18.48 4.10 12.48
C LEU A 104 18.31 2.71 13.11
N ASP A 105 17.22 2.50 13.84
CA ASP A 105 16.89 1.17 14.32
C ASP A 105 16.66 0.21 13.12
N GLU A 106 16.82 -1.09 13.34
CA GLU A 106 16.69 -2.10 12.27
C GLU A 106 15.31 -2.09 11.59
N ARG A 107 14.24 -1.75 12.31
CA ARG A 107 12.90 -1.65 11.72
C ARG A 107 12.84 -0.49 10.73
N LEU A 108 13.42 0.67 11.07
CA LEU A 108 13.48 1.82 10.16
C LEU A 108 14.36 1.54 8.94
N LYS A 109 15.48 0.84 9.10
CA LYS A 109 16.31 0.38 7.98
C LYS A 109 15.54 -0.56 7.06
N ASN A 110 14.91 -1.59 7.63
CA ASN A 110 14.10 -2.54 6.87
C ASN A 110 12.96 -1.83 6.14
N PHE A 111 12.33 -0.83 6.75
CA PHE A 111 11.32 -0.02 6.08
C PHE A 111 11.89 0.71 4.87
N LEU A 112 13.05 1.36 5.00
CA LEU A 112 13.74 2.03 3.89
C LEU A 112 14.10 1.06 2.76
N GLU A 113 14.54 -0.15 3.08
CA GLU A 113 14.86 -1.19 2.08
C GLU A 113 13.61 -1.75 1.38
N MET A 114 12.51 -1.92 2.11
CA MET A 114 11.24 -2.37 1.56
C MET A 114 10.60 -1.31 0.66
N THR A 115 10.79 -0.03 0.97
CA THR A 115 10.33 1.05 0.10
C THR A 115 11.26 1.18 -1.11
N LYS A 116 10.79 0.83 -2.31
CA LYS A 116 11.54 1.06 -3.56
C LYS A 116 11.70 2.54 -3.95
N PHE A 117 11.25 3.44 -3.09
CA PHE A 117 11.23 4.87 -3.31
C PHE A 117 12.40 5.52 -2.56
N PRO A 118 12.97 6.62 -3.08
CA PRO A 118 14.11 7.29 -2.45
C PRO A 118 13.65 8.12 -1.23
N LEU A 119 13.05 7.48 -0.23
CA LEU A 119 12.50 8.12 0.98
C LEU A 119 13.59 8.91 1.72
N LEU A 120 14.81 8.37 1.79
CA LEU A 120 15.93 9.09 2.39
C LEU A 120 16.28 10.39 1.64
N LYS A 121 16.22 10.37 0.30
CA LYS A 121 16.42 11.56 -0.53
C LYS A 121 15.30 12.57 -0.31
N PHE A 122 14.07 12.10 -0.21
CA PHE A 122 12.92 12.94 0.12
C PHE A 122 13.11 13.62 1.48
N VAL A 123 13.41 12.85 2.53
CA VAL A 123 13.61 13.35 3.89
C VAL A 123 14.72 14.41 3.90
N THR A 124 15.90 14.08 3.38
CA THR A 124 17.04 15.01 3.35
C THR A 124 16.77 16.27 2.51
N THR A 125 15.95 16.18 1.46
CA THR A 125 15.59 17.34 0.62
C THR A 125 14.62 18.28 1.33
N ASN A 126 13.70 17.73 2.15
CA ASN A 126 12.65 18.50 2.82
C ASN A 126 12.98 18.87 4.28
N LEU A 127 14.04 18.32 4.88
CA LEU A 127 14.49 18.69 6.23
C LEU A 127 14.83 20.19 6.37
N MET A 128 15.17 20.86 5.27
CA MET A 128 15.44 22.30 5.23
C MET A 128 14.18 23.15 4.93
N ALA A 129 13.04 22.52 4.66
CA ALA A 129 11.77 23.20 4.39
C ALA A 129 11.11 23.66 5.71
N ASN A 130 10.17 24.60 5.60
CA ASN A 130 9.36 24.99 6.75
C ASN A 130 8.45 23.83 7.22
N GLN A 131 8.00 23.87 8.49
CA GLN A 131 7.24 22.79 9.11
C GLN A 131 5.94 22.44 8.38
N ALA A 132 5.23 23.43 7.81
CA ALA A 132 3.96 23.20 7.11
C ALA A 132 4.18 22.44 5.79
N SER A 133 5.20 22.84 5.02
CA SER A 133 5.62 22.15 3.79
C SER A 133 6.06 20.72 4.09
N MET A 134 6.86 20.53 5.14
CA MET A 134 7.29 19.19 5.57
C MET A 134 6.10 18.30 5.96
N ALA A 135 5.14 18.81 6.74
CA ALA A 135 3.97 18.03 7.14
C ALA A 135 3.10 17.60 5.95
N MET A 136 2.85 18.50 5.00
CA MET A 136 2.12 18.19 3.76
C MET A 136 2.86 17.15 2.92
N SER A 137 4.17 17.32 2.78
CA SER A 137 5.05 16.38 2.09
C SER A 137 5.01 15.00 2.76
N ILE A 138 5.06 14.89 4.09
CA ILE A 138 4.94 13.61 4.81
C ILE A 138 3.59 12.98 4.54
N ALA A 139 2.48 13.73 4.58
CA ALA A 139 1.15 13.18 4.32
C ALA A 139 1.07 12.56 2.92
N ASN A 140 1.49 13.29 1.89
CA ASN A 140 1.45 12.83 0.50
C ASN A 140 2.36 11.60 0.28
N TYR A 141 3.56 11.58 0.87
CA TYR A 141 4.44 10.41 0.82
C TYR A 141 3.86 9.22 1.56
N SER A 142 3.26 9.45 2.72
CA SER A 142 2.65 8.40 3.52
C SER A 142 1.51 7.75 2.75
N GLU A 143 0.69 8.54 2.08
CA GLU A 143 -0.40 8.05 1.24
C GLU A 143 0.12 7.18 0.10
N ALA A 144 1.10 7.68 -0.66
CA ALA A 144 1.58 6.98 -1.83
C ALA A 144 2.40 5.72 -1.49
N ILE A 145 3.25 5.77 -0.46
CA ILE A 145 3.97 4.60 0.04
C ILE A 145 2.97 3.56 0.57
N SER A 146 1.94 3.97 1.31
CA SER A 146 0.92 3.04 1.81
C SER A 146 0.14 2.37 0.70
N LYS A 147 -0.29 3.13 -0.32
CA LYS A 147 -0.94 2.57 -1.51
C LYS A 147 -0.04 1.56 -2.20
N ASN A 148 1.23 1.92 -2.46
CA ASN A 148 2.16 1.03 -3.12
C ASN A 148 2.41 -0.27 -2.33
N LEU A 149 2.64 -0.17 -1.01
CA LEU A 149 2.82 -1.33 -0.13
C LEU A 149 1.58 -2.22 -0.09
N LEU A 150 0.39 -1.62 0.04
CA LEU A 150 -0.86 -2.38 0.02
C LEU A 150 -1.04 -3.11 -1.31
N MET A 151 -0.81 -2.44 -2.44
CA MET A 151 -0.96 -3.06 -3.75
C MET A 151 0.10 -4.15 -3.97
N GLN A 152 1.33 -3.95 -3.51
CA GLN A 152 2.35 -4.99 -3.56
C GLN A 152 1.92 -6.22 -2.75
N TYR A 153 1.45 -6.01 -1.52
CA TYR A 153 0.95 -7.11 -0.69
C TYR A 153 -0.25 -7.82 -1.33
N MET A 154 -1.20 -7.07 -1.90
CA MET A 154 -2.35 -7.65 -2.62
C MET A 154 -1.90 -8.44 -3.86
N HIS A 155 -0.89 -7.96 -4.58
CA HIS A 155 -0.34 -8.64 -5.75
C HIS A 155 0.32 -9.96 -5.37
N GLU A 156 1.23 -9.93 -4.39
CA GLU A 156 1.88 -11.12 -3.83
C GLU A 156 0.84 -12.10 -3.29
N ALA A 157 -0.22 -11.57 -2.65
CA ALA A 157 -1.29 -12.38 -2.13
C ALA A 157 -2.06 -13.12 -3.24
N LEU A 158 -2.42 -12.42 -4.31
CA LEU A 158 -3.10 -13.00 -5.47
C LEU A 158 -2.23 -14.04 -6.19
N GLN A 159 -0.92 -13.78 -6.32
CA GLN A 159 0.03 -14.76 -6.86
C GLN A 159 0.13 -16.02 -6.00
N ALA A 160 0.10 -15.87 -4.67
CA ALA A 160 0.09 -17.01 -3.76
C ALA A 160 -1.20 -17.83 -3.88
N VAL A 161 -2.36 -17.19 -4.08
CA VAL A 161 -3.62 -17.89 -4.38
C VAL A 161 -3.52 -18.65 -5.70
N GLU A 162 -3.03 -18.00 -6.76
CA GLU A 162 -2.87 -18.61 -8.09
C GLU A 162 -1.97 -19.86 -8.03
N THR A 163 -0.83 -19.75 -7.36
CA THR A 163 0.10 -20.87 -7.14
C THR A 163 -0.57 -22.00 -6.36
N SER A 164 -1.33 -21.68 -5.33
CA SER A 164 -2.04 -22.69 -4.53
C SER A 164 -3.09 -23.44 -5.37
N LEU A 165 -3.76 -22.76 -6.30
CA LEU A 165 -4.74 -23.40 -7.21
C LEU A 165 -4.10 -24.34 -8.22
N SER A 166 -2.88 -24.09 -8.66
CA SER A 166 -2.18 -24.98 -9.62
C SER A 166 -1.98 -26.41 -9.12
N SER A 167 -2.05 -26.61 -7.80
CA SER A 167 -1.89 -27.92 -7.15
C SER A 167 -3.20 -28.70 -6.97
N THR A 168 -4.33 -28.18 -7.46
CA THR A 168 -5.67 -28.73 -7.21
C THR A 168 -6.31 -29.36 -8.43
N ASP A 169 -7.09 -30.43 -8.22
CA ASP A 169 -7.76 -31.20 -9.28
C ASP A 169 -9.18 -30.68 -9.58
N TYR A 170 -9.29 -29.37 -9.88
CA TYR A 170 -10.57 -28.77 -10.26
C TYR A 170 -10.97 -29.12 -11.69
N ALA A 171 -12.28 -29.22 -11.94
CA ALA A 171 -12.80 -29.33 -13.30
C ALA A 171 -12.30 -28.16 -14.18
N PRO A 172 -11.93 -28.39 -15.46
CA PRO A 172 -11.21 -27.40 -16.28
C PRO A 172 -11.88 -26.03 -16.39
N GLU A 173 -13.20 -25.99 -16.57
CA GLU A 173 -13.94 -24.73 -16.68
C GLU A 173 -13.92 -23.91 -15.39
N ILE A 174 -13.96 -24.60 -14.24
CA ILE A 174 -13.94 -23.96 -12.92
C ILE A 174 -12.55 -23.44 -12.60
N HIS A 175 -11.51 -24.24 -12.90
CA HIS A 175 -10.13 -23.79 -12.83
C HIS A 175 -9.94 -22.52 -13.67
N LYS A 176 -10.38 -22.54 -14.94
CA LYS A 176 -10.28 -21.39 -15.85
C LYS A 176 -11.00 -20.16 -15.30
N GLN A 177 -12.18 -20.33 -14.72
CA GLN A 177 -12.94 -19.23 -14.13
C GLN A 177 -12.22 -18.62 -12.92
N LEU A 178 -11.68 -19.43 -12.00
CA LEU A 178 -10.92 -18.95 -10.84
C LEU A 178 -9.67 -18.19 -11.26
N ILE A 179 -8.90 -18.74 -12.20
CA ILE A 179 -7.71 -18.06 -12.74
C ILE A 179 -8.09 -16.72 -13.38
N ASN A 180 -9.20 -16.66 -14.13
CA ASN A 180 -9.67 -15.40 -14.71
C ASN A 180 -10.07 -14.38 -13.63
N GLN A 181 -10.71 -14.80 -12.53
CA GLN A 181 -11.03 -13.92 -11.40
C GLN A 181 -9.77 -13.35 -10.74
N ILE A 182 -8.78 -14.21 -10.49
CA ILE A 182 -7.48 -13.79 -9.93
C ILE A 182 -6.78 -12.83 -10.87
N HIS A 183 -6.66 -13.16 -12.16
CA HIS A 183 -6.04 -12.30 -13.15
C HIS A 183 -6.72 -10.92 -13.22
N GLN A 184 -8.05 -10.88 -13.20
CA GLN A 184 -8.81 -9.63 -13.18
C GLN A 184 -8.55 -8.80 -11.91
N ALA A 185 -8.37 -9.44 -10.76
CA ALA A 185 -7.97 -8.76 -9.53
C ALA A 185 -6.53 -8.24 -9.62
N THR A 186 -5.61 -9.05 -10.13
CA THR A 186 -4.18 -8.71 -10.30
C THR A 186 -4.00 -7.50 -11.22
N VAL A 187 -4.69 -7.47 -12.37
CA VAL A 187 -4.66 -6.32 -13.30
C VAL A 187 -5.15 -5.04 -12.63
N TYR A 188 -6.18 -5.13 -11.79
CA TYR A 188 -6.69 -3.97 -11.07
C TYR A 188 -5.71 -3.46 -10.00
N VAL A 189 -5.11 -4.37 -9.25
CA VAL A 189 -4.07 -4.04 -8.25
C VAL A 189 -2.85 -3.40 -8.91
N GLU A 190 -2.37 -3.96 -10.02
CA GLU A 190 -1.23 -3.41 -10.76
C GLU A 190 -1.53 -2.04 -11.38
N LYS A 191 -2.78 -1.81 -11.82
CA LYS A 191 -3.20 -0.48 -12.26
C LYS A 191 -3.06 0.56 -11.16
N ILE A 192 -3.61 0.31 -9.96
CA ILE A 192 -3.52 1.25 -8.84
C ILE A 192 -2.06 1.45 -8.40
N LYS A 193 -1.27 0.37 -8.40
CA LYS A 193 0.15 0.44 -8.07
C LYS A 193 0.92 1.35 -9.03
N THR A 194 0.61 1.26 -10.33
CA THR A 194 1.20 2.11 -11.38
C THR A 194 0.77 3.56 -11.20
N GLU A 195 -0.53 3.81 -10.98
CA GLU A 195 -1.04 5.16 -10.69
C GLU A 195 -0.33 5.78 -9.47
N SER A 196 -0.24 5.03 -8.37
CA SER A 196 0.46 5.46 -7.16
C SER A 196 1.96 5.71 -7.38
N HIS A 197 2.61 4.98 -8.30
CA HIS A 197 4.01 5.22 -8.64
C HIS A 197 4.18 6.54 -9.42
N ASN A 198 3.28 6.81 -10.36
CA ASN A 198 3.28 8.04 -11.14
C ASN A 198 3.02 9.27 -10.24
N ASP A 199 2.03 9.20 -9.35
CA ASP A 199 1.73 10.25 -8.37
C ASP A 199 2.98 10.63 -7.54
N MET A 200 3.81 9.62 -7.19
CA MET A 200 5.06 9.86 -6.46
C MET A 200 6.14 10.52 -7.31
N GLN A 201 6.28 10.13 -8.58
CA GLN A 201 7.25 10.75 -9.48
C GLN A 201 6.90 12.23 -9.72
N GLU A 202 5.62 12.53 -9.87
CA GLU A 202 5.12 13.90 -9.98
C GLU A 202 5.43 14.71 -8.71
N LEU A 203 5.16 14.12 -7.53
CA LEU A 203 5.46 14.75 -6.25
C LEU A 203 6.96 15.02 -6.04
N MET A 204 7.84 14.08 -6.41
CA MET A 204 9.30 14.27 -6.39
C MET A 204 9.72 15.43 -7.30
N THR A 205 9.25 15.45 -8.54
CA THR A 205 9.57 16.48 -9.52
C THR A 205 9.12 17.86 -9.04
N PHE A 206 7.92 17.94 -8.45
CA PHE A 206 7.40 19.17 -7.87
C PHE A 206 8.29 19.70 -6.74
N ILE A 207 8.68 18.84 -5.79
CA ILE A 207 9.56 19.21 -4.66
C ILE A 207 10.91 19.73 -5.15
N GLU A 208 11.54 19.05 -6.12
CA GLU A 208 12.83 19.47 -6.68
C GLU A 208 12.74 20.83 -7.39
N SER A 209 11.66 21.05 -8.15
CA SER A 209 11.43 22.33 -8.83
C SER A 209 11.20 23.48 -7.85
N SER A 210 10.38 23.26 -6.81
CA SER A 210 10.07 24.29 -5.80
C SER A 210 11.31 24.72 -5.03
N LYS A 211 12.17 23.77 -4.64
CA LYS A 211 13.45 24.07 -3.99
C LYS A 211 14.37 24.93 -4.87
N THR A 212 14.44 24.61 -6.16
CA THR A 212 15.26 25.38 -7.11
C THR A 212 14.75 26.82 -7.22
N THR A 213 13.43 27.00 -7.34
CA THR A 213 12.81 28.33 -7.35
C THR A 213 13.06 29.11 -6.07
N GLU A 214 12.96 28.48 -4.89
CA GLU A 214 13.27 29.14 -3.61
C GLU A 214 14.73 29.58 -3.51
N GLN A 215 15.68 28.76 -3.98
CA GLN A 215 17.11 29.10 -4.01
C GLN A 215 17.40 30.25 -4.99
N GLU A 216 16.75 30.29 -6.14
CA GLU A 216 16.84 31.39 -7.11
C GLU A 216 16.27 32.70 -6.54
N ILE A 217 15.11 32.66 -5.90
CA ILE A 217 14.53 33.83 -5.22
C ILE A 217 15.46 34.31 -4.11
N THR A 218 15.92 33.41 -3.25
CA THR A 218 16.81 33.75 -2.12
C THR A 218 18.13 34.34 -2.61
N SER A 219 18.74 33.77 -3.65
CA SER A 219 19.97 34.29 -4.25
C SER A 219 19.77 35.64 -4.91
N LYS A 220 18.65 35.85 -5.63
CA LYS A 220 18.30 37.14 -6.24
C LYS A 220 18.06 38.22 -5.18
N VAL A 221 17.30 37.91 -4.14
CA VAL A 221 17.03 38.82 -3.02
C VAL A 221 18.31 39.13 -2.25
N THR A 222 19.15 38.13 -1.97
CA THR A 222 20.45 38.34 -1.31
C THR A 222 21.40 39.17 -2.17
N GLY A 223 21.42 38.94 -3.49
CA GLY A 223 22.20 39.73 -4.44
C GLY A 223 21.74 41.19 -4.48
N GLN A 224 20.42 41.42 -4.52
CA GLN A 224 19.83 42.77 -4.45
C GLN A 224 20.11 43.44 -3.10
N LEU A 225 20.01 42.72 -1.98
CA LEU A 225 20.35 43.24 -0.65
C LEU A 225 21.83 43.61 -0.54
N LYS A 226 22.74 42.75 -0.99
CA LYS A 226 24.19 43.05 -1.02
C LYS A 226 24.50 44.25 -1.91
N HIS A 227 23.84 44.35 -3.06
CA HIS A 227 23.96 45.49 -3.96
C HIS A 227 23.45 46.79 -3.30
N ASN A 228 22.32 46.73 -2.59
CA ASN A 228 21.72 47.89 -1.93
C ASN A 228 22.44 48.30 -0.64
N LEU A 229 23.11 47.37 0.04
CA LEU A 229 23.86 47.63 1.28
C LEU A 229 25.32 48.05 1.03
N GLY A 230 25.79 48.08 -0.21
CA GLY A 230 27.13 48.58 -0.57
C GLY A 230 28.30 47.76 -0.01
N THR A 231 28.06 46.58 0.55
CA THR A 231 29.11 45.68 1.06
C THR A 231 29.61 44.78 -0.07
N GLY A 232 30.33 45.38 -1.01
CA GLY A 232 31.16 44.67 -1.99
C GLY A 232 32.61 45.10 -1.77
N SER A 233 33.39 44.25 -1.10
CA SER A 233 34.86 44.25 -1.15
C SER A 233 35.31 43.02 -1.90
#